data_AF-A0A1M7PEI6-F1
#
_entry.id   AF-A0A1M7PEI6-F1
#
_cell.length_a   1.000
_cell.length_b   1.000
_cell.length_c   1.000
_cell.angle_alpha   90.00
_cell.angle_beta   90.00
_cell.angle_gamma   90.00
#
_symmetry.space_group_name_H-M   'P 1'
#
loop_
_entity.id
_entity.type
_entity.pdbx_description
1 polymer ?
#
loop_
_entity_poly.entity_id
_entity_poly.type
_entity_poly.pdbx_seq_one_letter_code
_entity_poly.pdbx_strand_id
1 'polypeptide(L)'
;MLLIDPYIFLPTKGLPYNAQRVEEVKANLKNILRINRHLKYDLIVDQTHWQDIEKRYLRVLSTSFKDAELNVALINLRNLIKKVDTTSVGAIRTWGVKPLYYGFISDEDTLFGGLIARAAAYCITQYGQANLFVEETLGRNIQEHSTGHSRIKERLRWRIYVSRAGLNGAMPVSCIYAPRNIEIPWTTRFDILLPDTGEYSFVPPANWHLRSTPAVVTKKSKPVFLDASGNGWATPNTPGQAYHWDVYLTDPKWAAARGTDQINVTRFGAPESQGVPGTIHHVPTGKASLARGK
;
A
#
# COMPACT_ATOMS: atom_id res chain seq x y z
N MET A 1 10.26 -5.50 8.78
CA MET A 1 10.30 -4.35 9.73
C MET A 1 9.13 -3.43 9.48
N LEU A 2 8.61 -2.84 10.55
CA LEU A 2 7.48 -1.91 10.53
C LEU A 2 7.90 -0.54 11.07
N LEU A 3 7.56 0.51 10.34
CA LEU A 3 7.64 1.91 10.76
C LEU A 3 6.21 2.40 11.08
N ILE A 4 6.08 3.48 11.84
CA ILE A 4 4.79 4.08 12.19
C ILE A 4 4.79 5.55 11.77
N ASP A 5 3.81 5.95 10.95
CA ASP A 5 3.55 7.35 10.62
C ASP A 5 3.21 8.16 11.89
N PRO A 6 4.01 9.17 12.28
CA PRO A 6 3.78 9.90 13.53
C PRO A 6 2.41 10.60 13.61
N TYR A 7 1.77 10.91 12.46
CA TYR A 7 0.46 11.59 12.41
C TYR A 7 -0.66 10.82 13.11
N ILE A 8 -0.52 9.51 13.26
CA ILE A 8 -1.46 8.66 14.01
C ILE A 8 -1.68 9.19 15.43
N PHE A 9 -0.66 9.78 16.04
CA PHE A 9 -0.73 10.29 17.41
C PHE A 9 -1.11 11.77 17.50
N LEU A 10 -1.06 12.51 16.39
CA LEU A 10 -1.38 13.94 16.36
C LEU A 10 -2.90 14.17 16.49
N PRO A 11 -3.33 15.34 16.99
CA PRO A 11 -4.71 15.77 16.87
C PRO A 11 -5.03 16.11 15.40
N THR A 12 -6.31 16.17 15.05
CA THR A 12 -6.76 16.61 13.73
C THR A 12 -6.24 18.02 13.43
N LYS A 13 -5.70 18.25 12.22
CA LYS A 13 -5.01 19.51 11.87
C LYS A 13 -5.89 20.74 12.16
N GLY A 14 -5.37 21.63 13.02
CA GLY A 14 -6.07 22.87 13.43
C GLY A 14 -7.09 22.70 14.57
N LEU A 15 -7.23 21.51 15.15
CA LEU A 15 -8.17 21.20 16.23
C LEU A 15 -7.44 20.62 17.45
N PRO A 16 -7.98 20.77 18.67
CA PRO A 16 -7.54 20.00 19.83
C PRO A 16 -7.95 18.53 19.69
N TYR A 17 -7.40 17.65 20.55
CA TYR A 17 -7.92 16.29 20.67
C TYR A 17 -9.39 16.31 21.11
N ASN A 18 -10.16 15.37 20.55
CA ASN A 18 -11.55 15.10 20.91
C ASN A 18 -11.74 13.58 21.06
N ALA A 19 -12.92 13.16 21.55
CA ALA A 19 -13.21 11.74 21.75
C ALA A 19 -13.12 10.91 20.47
N GLN A 20 -13.57 11.45 19.33
CA GLN A 20 -13.46 10.78 18.03
C GLN A 20 -11.99 10.48 17.68
N ARG A 21 -11.09 11.45 17.86
CA ARG A 21 -9.66 11.25 17.56
C ARG A 21 -9.03 10.19 18.46
N VAL A 22 -9.51 10.04 19.70
CA VAL A 22 -9.08 8.96 20.60
C VAL A 22 -9.51 7.59 20.09
N GLU A 23 -10.74 7.45 19.59
CA GLU A 23 -11.22 6.21 18.96
C GLU A 23 -10.42 5.87 17.69
N GLU A 24 -10.10 6.87 16.85
CA GLU A 24 -9.23 6.72 15.68
C GLU A 24 -7.82 6.24 16.08
N VAL A 25 -7.21 6.84 17.11
CA VAL A 25 -5.91 6.40 17.64
C VAL A 25 -5.99 4.94 18.15
N LYS A 26 -7.04 4.57 18.92
CA LYS A 26 -7.24 3.20 19.40
C LYS A 26 -7.39 2.20 18.25
N ALA A 27 -8.16 2.53 17.21
CA ALA A 27 -8.33 1.70 16.03
C ALA A 27 -6.99 1.48 15.28
N ASN A 28 -6.21 2.55 15.08
CA ASN A 28 -4.88 2.46 14.48
C ASN A 28 -3.92 1.61 15.33
N LEU A 29 -3.88 1.81 16.66
CA LEU A 29 -3.07 1.00 17.58
C LEU A 29 -3.45 -0.50 17.50
N LYS A 30 -4.75 -0.82 17.48
CA LYS A 30 -5.24 -2.18 17.32
C LYS A 30 -4.77 -2.82 16.01
N ASN A 31 -4.75 -2.06 14.91
CA ASN A 31 -4.24 -2.52 13.63
C ASN A 31 -2.71 -2.72 13.62
N ILE A 32 -1.93 -1.79 14.20
CA ILE A 32 -0.47 -1.93 14.38
C ILE A 32 -0.15 -3.21 15.17
N LEU A 33 -0.81 -3.41 16.31
CA LEU A 33 -0.63 -4.59 17.16
C LEU A 33 -1.05 -5.89 16.44
N ARG A 34 -2.12 -5.86 15.63
CA ARG A 34 -2.54 -7.00 14.79
C ARG A 34 -1.47 -7.34 13.74
N ILE A 35 -0.94 -6.35 13.03
CA ILE A 35 0.11 -6.53 12.02
C ILE A 35 1.39 -7.09 12.65
N ASN A 36 1.81 -6.55 13.80
CA ASN A 36 2.97 -7.04 14.54
C ASN A 36 2.79 -8.53 14.94
N ARG A 37 1.65 -8.91 15.53
CA ARG A 37 1.40 -10.31 15.92
C ARG A 37 1.39 -11.26 14.72
N HIS A 38 0.79 -10.83 13.61
CA HIS A 38 0.64 -11.65 12.40
C HIS A 38 1.96 -11.87 11.68
N LEU A 39 2.74 -10.79 11.46
CA LEU A 39 3.95 -10.82 10.63
C LEU A 39 5.26 -10.87 11.43
N LYS A 40 5.20 -10.75 12.76
CA LYS A 40 6.35 -10.72 13.68
C LYS A 40 7.40 -9.67 13.30
N TYR A 41 6.96 -8.52 12.79
CA TYR A 41 7.85 -7.41 12.44
C TYR A 41 8.20 -6.58 13.67
N ASP A 42 9.50 -6.33 13.89
CA ASP A 42 9.96 -5.30 14.82
C ASP A 42 9.40 -3.93 14.42
N LEU A 43 8.95 -3.16 15.41
CA LEU A 43 8.53 -1.77 15.26
C LEU A 43 9.75 -0.88 15.46
N ILE A 44 10.24 -0.26 14.39
CA ILE A 44 11.42 0.60 14.43
C ILE A 44 10.99 2.08 14.43
N VAL A 45 11.52 2.85 15.38
CA VAL A 45 11.31 4.31 15.46
C VAL A 45 12.63 5.02 15.72
N ASP A 46 12.75 6.26 15.27
CA ASP A 46 13.87 7.12 15.68
C ASP A 46 13.77 7.45 17.18
N GLN A 47 14.87 7.24 17.91
CA GLN A 47 14.93 7.40 19.36
C GLN A 47 14.57 8.81 19.83
N THR A 48 15.20 9.83 19.27
CA THR A 48 15.05 11.24 19.69
C THR A 48 13.63 11.72 19.43
N HIS A 49 13.06 11.34 18.30
CA HIS A 49 11.75 11.84 17.88
C HIS A 49 10.60 11.04 18.50
N TRP A 50 10.80 9.75 18.77
CA TRP A 50 9.83 9.00 19.58
C TRP A 50 9.70 9.55 21.00
N GLN A 51 10.80 10.04 21.61
CA GLN A 51 10.71 10.75 22.89
C GLN A 51 9.90 12.05 22.80
N ASP A 52 9.96 12.76 21.67
CA ASP A 52 9.16 13.96 21.44
C ASP A 52 7.67 13.61 21.26
N ILE A 53 7.35 12.56 20.49
CA ILE A 53 5.99 12.01 20.35
C ILE A 53 5.42 11.56 21.71
N GLU A 54 6.23 10.86 22.52
CA GLU A 54 5.86 10.44 23.88
C GLU A 54 5.52 11.64 24.77
N LYS A 55 6.33 12.71 24.72
CA LYS A 55 6.18 13.92 25.56
C LYS A 55 5.02 14.82 25.13
N ARG A 56 4.88 15.11 23.83
CA ARG A 56 3.92 16.10 23.30
C ARG A 56 2.53 15.54 23.07
N TYR A 57 2.43 14.32 22.55
CA TYR A 57 1.16 13.78 22.03
C TYR A 57 0.63 12.65 22.90
N LEU A 58 1.44 11.60 23.14
CA LEU A 58 0.98 10.43 23.91
C LEU A 58 0.69 10.76 25.38
N ARG A 59 1.48 11.67 25.98
CA ARG A 59 1.19 12.17 27.34
C ARG A 59 -0.19 12.82 27.41
N VAL A 60 -0.48 13.77 26.52
CA VAL A 60 -1.78 14.48 26.48
C VAL A 60 -2.94 13.50 26.28
N LEU A 61 -2.82 12.57 25.33
CA LEU A 61 -3.80 11.50 25.12
C LEU A 61 -4.07 10.69 26.39
N SER A 62 -3.01 10.23 27.08
CA SER A 62 -3.14 9.44 28.32
C SER A 62 -3.74 10.22 29.50
N THR A 63 -3.37 11.50 29.68
CA THR A 63 -3.77 12.30 30.85
C THR A 63 -5.16 12.92 30.70
N SER A 64 -5.52 13.38 29.50
CA SER A 64 -6.73 14.19 29.30
C SER A 64 -7.99 13.35 29.17
N PHE A 65 -7.90 12.13 28.62
CA PHE A 65 -9.06 11.27 28.37
C PHE A 65 -9.25 10.14 29.39
N LYS A 66 -8.19 9.77 30.13
CA LYS A 66 -8.21 8.69 31.14
C LYS A 66 -8.74 7.34 30.63
N ASP A 67 -8.65 7.09 29.33
CA ASP A 67 -9.11 5.85 28.69
C ASP A 67 -8.17 4.68 29.02
N ALA A 68 -8.71 3.64 29.67
CA ALA A 68 -7.95 2.48 30.10
C ALA A 68 -7.50 1.58 28.93
N GLU A 69 -8.32 1.43 27.88
CA GLU A 69 -8.00 0.64 26.69
C GLU A 69 -6.86 1.29 25.91
N LEU A 70 -6.93 2.61 25.70
CA LEU A 70 -5.86 3.40 25.09
C LEU A 70 -4.55 3.26 25.86
N ASN A 71 -4.60 3.39 27.20
CA ASN A 71 -3.40 3.29 28.02
C ASN A 71 -2.76 1.89 27.94
N VAL A 72 -3.56 0.81 27.97
CA VAL A 72 -3.07 -0.56 27.75
C VAL A 72 -2.50 -0.74 26.34
N ALA A 73 -3.15 -0.20 25.31
CA ALA A 73 -2.67 -0.26 23.93
C ALA A 73 -1.32 0.48 23.75
N LEU A 74 -1.16 1.64 24.38
CA LEU A 74 0.09 2.41 24.37
C LEU A 74 1.22 1.75 25.16
N ILE A 75 0.92 1.08 26.28
CA ILE A 75 1.91 0.26 27.01
C ILE A 75 2.38 -0.91 26.14
N ASN A 76 1.45 -1.65 25.53
CA ASN A 76 1.76 -2.74 24.61
C ASN A 76 2.59 -2.27 23.41
N LEU A 77 2.28 -1.09 22.85
CA LEU A 77 3.07 -0.50 21.77
C LEU A 77 4.51 -0.21 22.23
N ARG A 78 4.71 0.45 23.38
CA ARG A 78 6.04 0.79 23.91
C ARG A 78 6.92 -0.45 24.10
N ASN A 79 6.35 -1.56 24.55
CA ASN A 79 7.07 -2.82 24.75
C ASN A 79 7.53 -3.49 23.43
N LEU A 80 6.93 -3.14 22.30
CA LEU A 80 7.27 -3.67 20.96
C LEU A 80 8.20 -2.74 20.18
N ILE A 81 8.37 -1.49 20.62
CA ILE A 81 9.15 -0.47 19.92
C ILE A 81 10.65 -0.62 20.20
N LYS A 82 11.41 -0.86 19.15
CA LYS A 82 12.87 -0.76 19.12
C LYS A 82 13.26 0.66 18.68
N LYS A 83 13.67 1.48 19.65
CA LYS A 83 14.20 2.82 19.42
C LYS A 83 15.61 2.70 18.80
N VAL A 84 15.87 3.40 17.70
CA VAL A 84 17.18 3.40 17.02
C VAL A 84 17.63 4.83 16.74
N ASP A 85 18.93 5.07 16.70
CA ASP A 85 19.49 6.35 16.25
C ASP A 85 19.54 6.39 14.72
N THR A 86 18.84 7.36 14.11
CA THR A 86 18.87 7.57 12.64
C THR A 86 19.61 8.85 12.23
N THR A 87 20.26 9.55 13.16
CA THR A 87 20.93 10.84 12.90
C THR A 87 22.12 10.72 11.94
N SER A 88 22.81 9.58 11.93
CA SER A 88 24.01 9.31 11.11
C SER A 88 23.72 8.89 9.66
N VAL A 89 22.45 8.87 9.22
CA VAL A 89 22.10 8.44 7.87
C VAL A 89 22.40 9.56 6.85
N GLY A 90 23.43 9.36 6.03
CA GLY A 90 23.81 10.28 4.95
C GLY A 90 22.71 10.51 3.90
N ALA A 91 22.91 11.50 3.04
CA ALA A 91 21.88 12.10 2.18
C ALA A 91 20.90 11.10 1.52
N ILE A 92 19.61 11.29 1.81
CA ILE A 92 18.51 10.43 1.37
C ILE A 92 17.62 11.21 0.39
N ARG A 93 17.30 10.59 -0.74
CA ARG A 93 16.27 11.04 -1.68
C ARG A 93 15.01 10.22 -1.45
N THR A 94 13.85 10.87 -1.44
CA THR A 94 12.57 10.17 -1.31
C THR A 94 11.52 10.67 -2.31
N TRP A 95 10.65 9.75 -2.71
CA TRP A 95 9.50 10.02 -3.57
C TRP A 95 8.23 9.45 -2.93
N GLY A 96 7.08 10.10 -3.16
CA GLY A 96 5.81 9.75 -2.51
C GLY A 96 5.65 10.24 -1.07
N VAL A 97 6.75 10.57 -0.37
CA VAL A 97 6.71 11.13 1.00
C VAL A 97 6.06 12.51 1.04
N LYS A 98 6.53 13.49 0.24
CA LYS A 98 5.96 14.85 0.20
C LYS A 98 4.41 14.90 0.20
N PRO A 99 3.69 14.20 -0.69
CA PRO A 99 2.22 14.21 -0.67
C PRO A 99 1.57 13.37 0.45
N LEU A 100 2.31 12.49 1.15
CA LEU A 100 1.82 11.82 2.36
C LEU A 100 1.91 12.76 3.60
N TYR A 101 2.82 13.72 3.58
CA TYR A 101 3.07 14.70 4.65
C TYR A 101 2.61 16.10 4.22
N TYR A 102 1.33 16.21 3.83
CA TYR A 102 0.62 17.44 3.43
C TYR A 102 1.37 18.41 2.49
N GLY A 103 2.36 17.95 1.72
CA GLY A 103 3.15 18.78 0.83
C GLY A 103 4.38 19.44 1.44
N PHE A 104 4.78 19.10 2.68
CA PHE A 104 5.81 19.79 3.47
C PHE A 104 5.44 21.28 3.67
N ILE A 105 4.22 21.53 4.16
CA ILE A 105 3.71 22.89 4.39
C ILE A 105 4.08 23.38 5.80
N SER A 106 4.16 22.49 6.79
CA SER A 106 4.65 22.82 8.14
C SER A 106 6.03 22.24 8.46
N ASP A 107 6.61 22.73 9.54
CA ASP A 107 7.86 22.19 10.10
C ASP A 107 7.66 20.74 10.56
N GLU A 108 6.50 20.38 11.11
CA GLU A 108 6.17 18.99 11.44
C GLU A 108 6.10 18.10 10.21
N ASP A 109 5.47 18.55 9.12
CA ASP A 109 5.42 17.78 7.86
C ASP A 109 6.84 17.47 7.35
N THR A 110 7.71 18.48 7.39
CA THR A 110 9.11 18.39 6.94
C THR A 110 9.92 17.46 7.85
N LEU A 111 9.76 17.60 9.16
CA LEU A 111 10.43 16.81 10.18
C LEU A 111 10.02 15.33 10.10
N PHE A 112 8.72 15.04 10.13
CA PHE A 112 8.19 13.67 10.09
C PHE A 112 8.46 12.97 8.76
N GLY A 113 8.37 13.69 7.63
CA GLY A 113 8.78 13.16 6.33
C GLY A 113 10.26 12.79 6.29
N GLY A 114 11.14 13.65 6.81
CA GLY A 114 12.58 13.38 6.93
C GLY A 114 12.91 12.21 7.87
N LEU A 115 12.14 12.02 8.93
CA LEU A 115 12.32 10.92 9.89
C LEU A 115 11.95 9.57 9.32
N ILE A 116 10.78 9.47 8.69
CA ILE A 116 10.38 8.23 8.02
C ILE A 116 11.34 7.88 6.88
N ALA A 117 11.88 8.88 6.16
CA ALA A 117 12.95 8.66 5.20
C ALA A 117 14.20 8.02 5.84
N ARG A 118 14.69 8.56 6.98
CA ARG A 118 15.87 8.03 7.69
C ARG A 118 15.63 6.65 8.31
N ALA A 119 14.49 6.44 8.98
CA ALA A 119 14.13 5.15 9.57
C ALA A 119 13.91 4.07 8.50
N ALA A 120 13.32 4.41 7.35
CA ALA A 120 13.21 3.50 6.22
C ALA A 120 14.56 3.17 5.60
N ALA A 121 15.42 4.16 5.36
CA ALA A 121 16.77 3.92 4.85
C ALA A 121 17.59 3.04 5.80
N TYR A 122 17.52 3.27 7.11
CA TYR A 122 18.12 2.39 8.13
C TYR A 122 17.57 0.96 8.01
N CYS A 123 16.25 0.77 7.99
CA CYS A 123 15.63 -0.55 7.94
C CYS A 123 15.97 -1.32 6.65
N ILE A 124 16.00 -0.65 5.50
CA ILE A 124 16.39 -1.25 4.23
C ILE A 124 17.87 -1.64 4.25
N THR A 125 18.76 -0.78 4.76
CA THR A 125 20.20 -1.08 4.84
C THR A 125 20.50 -2.23 5.80
N GLN A 126 19.83 -2.32 6.96
CA GLN A 126 20.13 -3.31 7.99
C GLN A 126 19.38 -4.64 7.84
N TYR A 127 18.17 -4.61 7.26
CA TYR A 127 17.26 -5.78 7.22
C TYR A 127 16.68 -6.06 5.82
N GLY A 128 17.15 -5.36 4.78
CA GLY A 128 16.73 -5.54 3.38
C GLY A 128 15.32 -5.02 3.04
N GLN A 129 14.49 -4.67 4.03
CA GLN A 129 13.08 -4.29 3.82
C GLN A 129 12.55 -3.34 4.90
N ALA A 130 11.58 -2.51 4.50
CA ALA A 130 10.78 -1.68 5.38
C ALA A 130 9.33 -1.59 4.89
N ASN A 131 8.38 -1.52 5.83
CA ASN A 131 6.99 -1.20 5.57
C ASN A 131 6.60 -0.05 6.50
N LEU A 132 5.76 0.87 6.04
CA LEU A 132 5.28 2.03 6.81
C LEU A 132 3.81 1.83 7.14
N PHE A 133 3.46 1.68 8.41
CA PHE A 133 2.08 1.79 8.84
C PHE A 133 1.62 3.24 8.68
N VAL A 134 0.52 3.44 7.95
CA VAL A 134 -0.14 4.74 7.74
C VAL A 134 -1.60 4.65 8.16
N GLU A 135 -2.10 5.71 8.79
CA GLU A 135 -3.53 5.90 8.94
C GLU A 135 -4.17 6.24 7.59
N GLU A 136 -5.34 5.68 7.29
CA GLU A 136 -6.12 6.05 6.11
C GLU A 136 -6.87 7.37 6.33
N THR A 137 -6.52 8.41 5.58
CA THR A 137 -7.13 9.73 5.68
C THR A 137 -7.55 10.24 4.30
N LEU A 138 -8.84 10.56 4.15
CA LEU A 138 -9.41 11.06 2.89
C LEU A 138 -8.73 12.35 2.45
N GLY A 139 -8.34 12.42 1.17
CA GLY A 139 -7.63 13.57 0.59
C GLY A 139 -6.13 13.63 0.90
N ARG A 140 -5.64 12.94 1.94
CA ARG A 140 -4.20 12.80 2.26
C ARG A 140 -3.58 11.63 1.51
N ASN A 141 -4.08 10.42 1.76
CA ASN A 141 -3.52 9.19 1.22
C ASN A 141 -4.57 8.19 0.71
N ILE A 142 -5.86 8.44 0.92
CA ILE A 142 -6.96 7.74 0.21
C ILE A 142 -7.87 8.71 -0.56
N GLN A 143 -8.52 8.19 -1.60
CA GLN A 143 -9.61 8.81 -2.34
C GLN A 143 -10.77 7.82 -2.42
N GLU A 144 -11.99 8.28 -2.17
CA GLU A 144 -13.19 7.49 -2.45
C GLU A 144 -13.68 7.74 -3.88
N HIS A 145 -14.07 6.65 -4.54
CA HIS A 145 -14.71 6.64 -5.85
C HIS A 145 -16.10 6.01 -5.69
N SER A 146 -17.12 6.60 -6.30
CA SER A 146 -18.50 6.10 -6.26
C SER A 146 -19.11 6.04 -7.66
N THR A 147 -19.92 5.03 -7.93
CA THR A 147 -20.70 4.89 -9.18
C THR A 147 -21.93 4.03 -8.89
N GLY A 148 -23.13 4.60 -9.04
CA GLY A 148 -24.37 3.96 -8.61
C GLY A 148 -24.32 3.57 -7.13
N HIS A 149 -24.59 2.30 -6.82
CA HIS A 149 -24.53 1.76 -5.47
C HIS A 149 -23.14 1.24 -5.05
N SER A 150 -22.13 1.32 -5.93
CA SER A 150 -20.76 0.87 -5.64
C SER A 150 -19.89 2.01 -5.09
N ARG A 151 -19.04 1.69 -4.11
CA ARG A 151 -18.00 2.57 -3.55
C ARG A 151 -16.68 1.81 -3.44
N ILE A 152 -15.57 2.47 -3.78
CA ILE A 152 -14.21 1.89 -3.70
C ILE A 152 -13.26 2.94 -3.12
N LYS A 153 -12.47 2.56 -2.11
CA LYS A 153 -11.36 3.36 -1.59
C LYS A 153 -10.07 3.08 -2.37
N GLU A 154 -9.52 4.07 -3.06
CA GLU A 154 -8.17 4.01 -3.67
C GLU A 154 -7.13 4.60 -2.70
N ARG A 155 -6.05 3.85 -2.42
CA ARG A 155 -4.86 4.34 -1.71
C ARG A 155 -3.94 5.07 -2.68
N LEU A 156 -3.98 6.40 -2.62
CA LEU A 156 -3.18 7.29 -3.45
C LEU A 156 -1.67 7.15 -3.23
N ARG A 157 -1.24 6.74 -2.02
CA ARG A 157 0.17 6.65 -1.60
C ARG A 157 0.50 5.30 -0.97
N TRP A 158 0.15 4.22 -1.67
CA TRP A 158 0.38 2.83 -1.23
C TRP A 158 1.87 2.40 -1.21
N ARG A 159 2.78 3.17 -1.82
CA ARG A 159 4.23 3.03 -1.70
C ARG A 159 4.91 4.40 -1.63
N ILE A 160 6.00 4.48 -0.88
CA ILE A 160 7.04 5.52 -1.02
C ILE A 160 8.32 4.87 -1.55
N TYR A 161 9.24 5.67 -2.08
CA TYR A 161 10.55 5.21 -2.56
C TYR A 161 11.65 5.93 -1.80
N VAL A 162 12.70 5.19 -1.45
CA VAL A 162 13.85 5.68 -0.69
C VAL A 162 15.13 5.31 -1.44
N SER A 163 16.01 6.28 -1.65
CA SER A 163 17.33 6.06 -2.26
C SER A 163 18.41 6.82 -1.50
N ARG A 164 19.58 6.21 -1.38
CA ARG A 164 20.81 6.77 -0.78
C ARG A 164 22.01 6.07 -1.40
N ALA A 165 23.19 6.64 -1.24
CA ALA A 165 24.44 5.92 -1.55
C ALA A 165 24.49 4.60 -0.75
N GLY A 166 24.90 3.53 -1.44
CA GLY A 166 24.93 2.16 -0.91
C GLY A 166 23.64 1.33 -1.11
N LEU A 167 22.55 1.91 -1.63
CA LEU A 167 21.39 1.14 -2.09
C LEU A 167 21.45 0.93 -3.61
N ASN A 168 20.94 -0.22 -4.07
CA ASN A 168 20.83 -0.55 -5.50
C ASN A 168 19.66 0.20 -6.17
N GLY A 169 19.79 1.53 -6.26
CA GLY A 169 18.77 2.42 -6.82
C GLY A 169 17.75 2.92 -5.80
N ALA A 170 16.48 3.06 -6.23
CA ALA A 170 15.37 3.51 -5.40
C ALA A 170 14.55 2.31 -4.91
N MET A 171 14.62 2.07 -3.60
CA MET A 171 13.99 0.92 -2.95
C MET A 171 12.54 1.27 -2.54
N PRO A 172 11.54 0.41 -2.85
CA PRO A 172 10.16 0.63 -2.45
C PRO A 172 9.94 0.33 -0.96
N VAL A 173 9.07 1.11 -0.33
CA VAL A 173 8.54 0.88 1.02
C VAL A 173 7.03 0.89 0.90
N SER A 174 6.40 -0.24 1.23
CA SER A 174 4.94 -0.36 1.18
C SER A 174 4.30 0.42 2.33
N CYS A 175 3.29 1.23 2.01
CA CYS A 175 2.42 1.86 3.01
C CYS A 175 1.26 0.90 3.31
N ILE A 176 1.05 0.59 4.58
CA ILE A 176 0.13 -0.46 5.02
C ILE A 176 -0.84 0.07 6.08
N TYR A 177 -2.05 -0.49 6.12
CA TYR A 177 -3.07 -0.21 7.14
C TYR A 177 -3.63 -1.50 7.77
N ALA A 178 -3.61 -2.61 7.02
CA ALA A 178 -4.03 -3.94 7.46
C ALA A 178 -3.03 -5.03 7.02
N PRO A 179 -2.99 -6.22 7.68
CA PRO A 179 -2.11 -7.32 7.29
C PRO A 179 -2.23 -7.73 5.80
N ARG A 180 -3.46 -7.73 5.29
CA ARG A 180 -3.78 -7.98 3.87
C ARG A 180 -3.01 -7.08 2.89
N ASN A 181 -2.59 -5.88 3.31
CA ASN A 181 -1.79 -4.99 2.46
C ASN A 181 -0.35 -5.48 2.21
N ILE A 182 0.10 -6.52 2.91
CA ILE A 182 1.40 -7.16 2.64
C ILE A 182 1.19 -8.45 1.86
N GLU A 183 0.14 -9.18 2.17
CA GLU A 183 -0.18 -10.48 1.59
C GLU A 183 -0.60 -10.38 0.12
N ILE A 184 -1.30 -9.31 -0.27
CA ILE A 184 -1.94 -9.21 -1.60
C ILE A 184 -1.61 -7.86 -2.27
N PRO A 185 -0.43 -7.75 -2.92
CA PRO A 185 0.12 -6.47 -3.33
C PRO A 185 -0.71 -5.66 -4.33
N TRP A 186 -1.54 -6.28 -5.17
CA TRP A 186 -2.31 -5.56 -6.19
C TRP A 186 -3.56 -4.85 -5.63
N THR A 187 -4.35 -5.52 -4.78
CA THR A 187 -5.52 -4.90 -4.13
C THR A 187 -5.11 -3.89 -3.07
N THR A 188 -3.84 -3.83 -2.63
CA THR A 188 -3.34 -2.75 -1.73
C THR A 188 -3.68 -1.35 -2.19
N ARG A 189 -3.72 -1.13 -3.51
CA ARG A 189 -4.03 0.18 -4.08
C ARG A 189 -5.52 0.51 -3.99
N PHE A 190 -6.38 -0.47 -3.73
CA PHE A 190 -7.84 -0.35 -3.67
C PHE A 190 -8.37 -0.93 -2.35
N ASP A 191 -9.69 -1.11 -2.18
CA ASP A 191 -10.25 -1.37 -0.84
C ASP A 191 -9.71 -2.66 -0.19
N ILE A 192 -9.46 -2.62 1.14
CA ILE A 192 -9.06 -3.83 1.89
C ILE A 192 -10.20 -4.86 1.98
N LEU A 193 -11.44 -4.48 1.68
CA LEU A 193 -12.60 -5.37 1.61
C LEU A 193 -12.83 -5.99 0.22
N LEU A 194 -12.03 -5.64 -0.79
CA LEU A 194 -12.12 -6.31 -2.11
C LEU A 194 -11.82 -7.81 -1.97
N PRO A 195 -12.54 -8.70 -2.67
CA PRO A 195 -12.25 -10.13 -2.64
C PRO A 195 -10.85 -10.45 -3.19
N ASP A 196 -10.23 -11.47 -2.62
CA ASP A 196 -8.88 -11.93 -2.99
C ASP A 196 -8.86 -12.82 -4.24
N THR A 197 -10.00 -13.44 -4.51
CA THR A 197 -10.32 -14.33 -5.62
C THR A 197 -11.81 -14.23 -5.92
N GLY A 198 -12.23 -14.32 -7.17
CA GLY A 198 -13.65 -14.29 -7.58
C GLY A 198 -13.79 -14.10 -9.09
N GLU A 199 -15.00 -14.23 -9.66
CA GLU A 199 -15.18 -14.50 -11.09
C GLU A 199 -16.02 -13.49 -11.92
N TYR A 200 -16.19 -12.19 -11.63
CA TYR A 200 -15.53 -11.25 -10.70
C TYR A 200 -16.56 -10.20 -10.23
N SER A 201 -16.19 -9.38 -9.25
CA SER A 201 -16.85 -8.07 -9.03
C SER A 201 -15.87 -6.91 -8.85
N PHE A 202 -14.59 -7.13 -9.13
CA PHE A 202 -13.59 -6.07 -9.17
C PHE A 202 -12.74 -6.19 -10.43
N VAL A 203 -12.63 -5.09 -11.16
CA VAL A 203 -11.75 -4.96 -12.32
C VAL A 203 -10.99 -3.64 -12.19
N PRO A 204 -9.66 -3.63 -12.42
CA PRO A 204 -8.89 -2.39 -12.39
C PRO A 204 -9.47 -1.32 -13.34
N PRO A 205 -9.58 -0.05 -12.91
CA PRO A 205 -10.16 1.02 -13.72
C PRO A 205 -9.29 1.32 -14.95
N ALA A 206 -9.90 1.69 -16.09
CA ALA A 206 -9.27 1.75 -17.41
C ALA A 206 -7.91 2.50 -17.50
N ASN A 207 -7.64 3.46 -16.59
CA ASN A 207 -6.43 4.28 -16.56
C ASN A 207 -5.47 3.96 -15.38
N TRP A 208 -5.62 2.82 -14.69
CA TRP A 208 -4.80 2.51 -13.51
C TRP A 208 -3.28 2.55 -13.81
N HIS A 209 -2.90 2.15 -15.02
CA HIS A 209 -1.53 2.09 -15.55
C HIS A 209 -0.95 3.46 -15.93
N LEU A 210 -1.79 4.48 -16.17
CA LEU A 210 -1.36 5.84 -16.53
C LEU A 210 -0.95 6.67 -15.32
N ARG A 211 -1.39 6.31 -14.12
CA ARG A 211 -0.87 6.90 -12.87
C ARG A 211 0.47 6.25 -12.57
N SER A 212 1.47 7.05 -12.18
CA SER A 212 2.91 6.76 -12.00
C SER A 212 3.23 5.59 -11.05
N THR A 213 2.78 4.39 -11.43
CA THR A 213 2.83 3.16 -10.65
C THR A 213 3.83 2.26 -11.35
N PRO A 214 5.05 2.09 -10.82
CA PRO A 214 6.02 1.17 -11.40
C PRO A 214 5.44 -0.25 -11.41
N ALA A 215 5.60 -0.92 -12.55
CA ALA A 215 5.22 -2.32 -12.68
C ALA A 215 5.97 -3.21 -11.68
N VAL A 216 5.33 -4.29 -11.26
CA VAL A 216 5.88 -5.18 -10.24
C VAL A 216 6.99 -6.04 -10.85
N VAL A 217 6.78 -6.55 -12.08
CA VAL A 217 7.77 -7.26 -12.90
C VAL A 217 7.48 -7.06 -14.39
N THR A 218 8.32 -7.61 -15.27
CA THR A 218 8.04 -7.74 -16.71
C THR A 218 7.72 -9.20 -17.05
N LYS A 219 6.66 -9.45 -17.84
CA LYS A 219 6.33 -10.77 -18.40
C LYS A 219 6.07 -10.67 -19.89
N LYS A 220 6.63 -11.59 -20.68
CA LYS A 220 6.51 -11.62 -22.15
C LYS A 220 6.78 -10.24 -22.79
N SER A 221 7.84 -9.58 -22.31
CA SER A 221 8.26 -8.22 -22.69
C SER A 221 7.28 -7.09 -22.37
N LYS A 222 6.22 -7.33 -21.58
CA LYS A 222 5.33 -6.28 -21.05
C LYS A 222 5.54 -6.02 -19.56
N PRO A 223 5.54 -4.76 -19.10
CA PRO A 223 5.40 -4.43 -17.68
C PRO A 223 4.04 -4.93 -17.16
N VAL A 224 4.04 -5.67 -16.05
CA VAL A 224 2.83 -6.28 -15.45
C VAL A 224 2.71 -6.02 -13.95
N PHE A 225 1.48 -6.08 -13.46
CA PHE A 225 1.14 -6.15 -12.05
C PHE A 225 0.77 -7.59 -11.69
N LEU A 226 1.21 -8.05 -10.52
CA LEU A 226 0.98 -9.44 -10.09
C LEU A 226 -0.24 -9.53 -9.19
N ASP A 227 -1.21 -10.38 -9.54
CA ASP A 227 -2.30 -10.73 -8.62
C ASP A 227 -1.87 -11.70 -7.51
N ALA A 228 -2.81 -12.10 -6.65
CA ALA A 228 -2.55 -13.00 -5.51
C ALA A 228 -2.04 -14.40 -5.94
N SER A 229 -2.38 -14.86 -7.14
CA SER A 229 -1.91 -16.11 -7.73
C SER A 229 -0.64 -15.92 -8.58
N GLY A 230 -0.09 -14.71 -8.60
CA GLY A 230 1.08 -14.34 -9.37
C GLY A 230 0.82 -14.07 -10.85
N ASN A 231 -0.43 -14.03 -11.34
CA ASN A 231 -0.69 -13.78 -12.77
C ASN A 231 -0.36 -12.32 -13.10
N GLY A 232 0.19 -12.07 -14.29
CA GLY A 232 0.60 -10.73 -14.72
C GLY A 232 -0.51 -10.00 -15.47
N TRP A 233 -1.00 -8.88 -14.94
CA TRP A 233 -1.98 -8.01 -15.59
C TRP A 233 -1.27 -6.85 -16.31
N ALA A 234 -1.54 -6.66 -17.60
CA ALA A 234 -0.99 -5.60 -18.45
C ALA A 234 -2.06 -4.93 -19.33
N THR A 235 -1.74 -3.74 -19.83
CA THR A 235 -2.46 -3.11 -20.94
C THR A 235 -2.30 -3.90 -22.25
N PRO A 236 -3.36 -4.05 -23.04
CA PRO A 236 -3.25 -4.46 -24.44
C PRO A 236 -2.45 -3.44 -25.25
N ASN A 237 -1.75 -3.90 -26.29
CA ASN A 237 -1.04 -3.03 -27.23
C ASN A 237 -1.95 -2.67 -28.42
N THR A 238 -3.19 -2.28 -28.13
CA THR A 238 -4.20 -1.95 -29.16
C THR A 238 -4.28 -0.44 -29.32
N PRO A 239 -4.30 0.13 -30.55
CA PRO A 239 -4.52 1.55 -30.75
C PRO A 239 -5.83 2.03 -30.12
N GLY A 240 -5.78 3.16 -29.41
CA GLY A 240 -6.92 3.70 -28.67
C GLY A 240 -7.15 3.04 -27.31
N GLN A 241 -8.39 3.12 -26.81
CA GLN A 241 -8.74 2.62 -25.48
C GLN A 241 -9.20 1.15 -25.56
N ALA A 242 -8.28 0.19 -25.39
CA ALA A 242 -8.59 -1.25 -25.47
C ALA A 242 -9.57 -1.77 -24.38
N TYR A 243 -10.62 -2.50 -24.77
CA TYR A 243 -11.72 -2.94 -23.88
C TYR A 243 -11.40 -4.12 -22.93
N HIS A 244 -10.13 -4.51 -22.79
CA HIS A 244 -9.71 -5.62 -21.93
C HIS A 244 -8.35 -5.36 -21.29
N TRP A 245 -7.95 -6.27 -20.39
CA TRP A 245 -6.61 -6.44 -19.85
C TRP A 245 -5.97 -7.70 -20.45
N ASP A 246 -4.67 -7.65 -20.72
CA ASP A 246 -3.88 -8.87 -20.99
C ASP A 246 -3.52 -9.50 -19.65
N VAL A 247 -3.89 -10.78 -19.44
CA VAL A 247 -3.61 -11.52 -18.20
C VAL A 247 -2.74 -12.72 -18.51
N TYR A 248 -1.48 -12.66 -18.06
CA TYR A 248 -0.47 -13.72 -18.19
C TYR A 248 -0.57 -14.70 -17.03
N LEU A 249 -1.10 -15.89 -17.30
CA LEU A 249 -1.33 -16.95 -16.33
C LEU A 249 0.00 -17.53 -15.82
N THR A 250 0.09 -17.80 -14.52
CA THR A 250 1.28 -18.43 -13.89
C THR A 250 1.08 -19.86 -13.47
N ASP A 251 -0.13 -20.24 -13.08
CA ASP A 251 -0.44 -21.61 -12.72
C ASP A 251 -0.54 -22.49 -13.99
N PRO A 252 0.30 -23.54 -14.14
CA PRO A 252 0.25 -24.46 -15.28
C PRO A 252 -1.13 -25.10 -15.49
N LYS A 253 -1.90 -25.34 -14.42
CA LYS A 253 -3.26 -25.91 -14.50
C LYS A 253 -4.20 -25.01 -15.28
N TRP A 254 -4.19 -23.71 -14.98
CA TRP A 254 -5.02 -22.72 -15.67
C TRP A 254 -4.54 -22.48 -17.10
N ALA A 255 -3.23 -22.43 -17.34
CA ALA A 255 -2.66 -22.31 -18.67
C ALA A 255 -3.03 -23.51 -19.56
N ALA A 256 -2.94 -24.74 -19.05
CA ALA A 256 -3.35 -25.96 -19.74
C ALA A 256 -4.85 -25.98 -20.03
N ALA A 257 -5.69 -25.66 -19.03
CA ALA A 257 -7.16 -25.63 -19.19
C ALA A 257 -7.65 -24.59 -20.21
N ARG A 258 -6.90 -23.50 -20.43
CA ARG A 258 -7.20 -22.49 -21.46
C ARG A 258 -6.42 -22.70 -22.77
N GLY A 259 -5.45 -23.60 -22.80
CA GLY A 259 -4.56 -23.85 -23.94
C GLY A 259 -3.56 -22.72 -24.22
N THR A 260 -3.36 -21.76 -23.31
CA THR A 260 -2.48 -20.59 -23.51
C THR A 260 -2.06 -20.00 -22.17
N ASP A 261 -0.86 -19.43 -22.11
CA ASP A 261 -0.34 -18.70 -20.95
C ASP A 261 -0.81 -17.23 -20.89
N GLN A 262 -1.69 -16.82 -21.79
CA GLN A 262 -2.34 -15.49 -21.81
C GLN A 262 -3.83 -15.61 -22.14
N ILE A 263 -4.66 -14.90 -21.39
CA ILE A 263 -6.08 -14.62 -21.69
C ILE A 263 -6.33 -13.11 -21.70
N ASN A 264 -7.43 -12.67 -22.29
CA ASN A 264 -7.86 -11.27 -22.27
C ASN A 264 -9.13 -11.15 -21.42
N VAL A 265 -9.16 -10.21 -20.46
CA VAL A 265 -10.26 -10.04 -19.48
C VAL A 265 -10.89 -8.66 -19.64
N THR A 266 -12.21 -8.57 -19.84
CA THR A 266 -12.93 -7.31 -20.12
C THR A 266 -12.70 -6.28 -19.02
N ARG A 267 -12.38 -5.03 -19.40
CA ARG A 267 -12.05 -3.94 -18.46
C ARG A 267 -13.29 -3.32 -17.81
N PHE A 268 -13.10 -2.61 -16.72
CA PHE A 268 -14.11 -1.70 -16.19
C PHE A 268 -14.36 -0.52 -17.14
N GLY A 269 -15.63 -0.19 -17.41
CA GLY A 269 -16.01 0.86 -18.36
C GLY A 269 -15.86 0.48 -19.83
N ALA A 270 -15.86 -0.82 -20.16
CA ALA A 270 -16.14 -1.26 -21.53
C ALA A 270 -17.65 -1.15 -21.84
N PRO A 271 -18.05 -0.91 -23.11
CA PRO A 271 -19.43 -1.06 -23.55
C PRO A 271 -19.94 -2.48 -23.29
N GLU A 272 -21.22 -2.66 -22.97
CA GLU A 272 -21.81 -3.98 -22.68
C GLU A 272 -21.64 -4.99 -23.82
N SER A 273 -21.59 -4.52 -25.08
CA SER A 273 -21.28 -5.33 -26.26
C SER A 273 -19.87 -5.94 -26.29
N GLN A 274 -19.00 -5.57 -25.35
CA GLN A 274 -17.67 -6.14 -25.11
C GLN A 274 -17.66 -7.07 -23.88
N GLY A 275 -18.82 -7.41 -23.33
CA GLY A 275 -18.97 -8.25 -22.15
C GLY A 275 -18.93 -7.47 -20.83
N VAL A 276 -19.13 -8.19 -19.73
CA VAL A 276 -19.15 -7.63 -18.38
C VAL A 276 -17.71 -7.50 -17.86
N PRO A 277 -17.34 -6.41 -17.14
CA PRO A 277 -16.03 -6.30 -16.54
C PRO A 277 -15.65 -7.56 -15.75
N GLY A 278 -14.52 -8.17 -16.09
CA GLY A 278 -13.97 -9.33 -15.40
C GLY A 278 -14.24 -10.67 -16.10
N THR A 279 -15.14 -10.69 -17.10
CA THR A 279 -15.30 -11.87 -17.96
C THR A 279 -14.15 -12.03 -18.93
N ILE A 280 -13.91 -13.24 -19.43
CA ILE A 280 -12.94 -13.47 -20.52
C ILE A 280 -13.48 -12.78 -21.78
N HIS A 281 -12.82 -11.69 -22.19
CA HIS A 281 -13.09 -10.96 -23.43
C HIS A 281 -12.75 -11.82 -24.65
N HIS A 282 -11.59 -12.47 -24.59
CA HIS A 282 -11.04 -13.28 -25.68
C HIS A 282 -9.92 -14.19 -25.16
N VAL A 283 -9.66 -15.29 -25.87
CA VAL A 283 -8.49 -16.15 -25.65
C VAL A 283 -7.64 -16.09 -26.92
N PRO A 284 -6.42 -15.50 -26.90
CA PRO A 284 -5.57 -15.34 -28.08
C PRO A 284 -5.31 -16.64 -28.86
N THR A 285 -6.09 -16.87 -29.92
CA THR A 285 -6.08 -18.11 -30.72
C THR A 285 -4.72 -18.42 -31.34
N GLY A 286 -3.96 -17.41 -31.75
CA GLY A 286 -2.58 -17.57 -32.24
C GLY A 286 -1.57 -18.09 -31.20
N LYS A 287 -1.92 -18.13 -29.91
CA LYS A 287 -1.15 -18.78 -28.84
C LYS A 287 -1.77 -20.10 -28.37
N ALA A 288 -3.05 -20.33 -28.64
CA ALA A 288 -3.79 -21.49 -28.18
C ALA A 288 -3.30 -22.83 -28.77
N SER A 289 -2.66 -22.79 -29.95
CA SER A 289 -2.03 -23.95 -30.60
C SER A 289 -0.67 -24.32 -30.00
N LEU A 290 0.08 -23.35 -29.47
CA LEU A 290 1.44 -23.56 -28.96
C LEU A 290 1.51 -24.36 -27.65
N ALA A 291 0.43 -24.37 -26.85
CA ALA A 291 0.38 -25.18 -25.62
C ALA A 291 -0.20 -26.59 -25.83
N ARG A 292 -0.87 -26.86 -26.95
CA ARG A 292 -1.40 -28.20 -27.31
C ARG A 292 -0.37 -29.10 -28.02
N GLY A 293 0.84 -28.58 -28.27
CA GLY A 293 1.95 -29.28 -28.91
C GLY A 293 3.06 -29.70 -27.93
N LYS A 294 2.71 -29.98 -26.66
CA LYS A 294 3.59 -30.55 -25.64
C LYS A 294 2.88 -31.67 -24.90
#